data_AF-A0A1J5PIH9-F1
#
_entry.id   AF-A0A1J5PIH9-F1
#
_cell.length_a   1.000
_cell.length_b   1.000
_cell.length_c   1.000
_cell.angle_alpha   90.00
_cell.angle_beta   90.00
_cell.angle_gamma   90.00
#
_symmetry.space_group_name_H-M   'P 1'
#
loop_
_entity.id
_entity.type
_entity.pdbx_description
1 polymer ?
#
loop_
_entity_poly.entity_id
_entity_poly.type
_entity_poly.pdbx_seq_one_letter_code
_entity_poly.pdbx_strand_id
1 'polypeptide(L)' 'MEWLNWFASFENTKPVALVILFVLFVLILFYVFGSKKRSERLESYKNMPFLDDESETKEDKK' A
#
# COMPACT_ATOMS: atom_id res chain seq x y z
N MET A 1 10.08 21.75 27.63
CA MET A 1 8.78 21.06 27.88
C MET A 1 7.57 21.90 27.49
N GLU A 2 7.68 23.22 27.32
CA GLU A 2 6.56 24.08 26.91
C GLU A 2 5.97 23.72 25.53
N TRP A 3 6.81 23.29 24.59
CA TRP A 3 6.35 22.87 23.26
C TRP A 3 5.44 21.62 23.29
N LEU A 4 5.69 20.67 24.20
CA LEU A 4 4.80 19.51 24.39
C LEU A 4 3.48 19.92 25.05
N ASN A 5 3.51 20.85 26.00
CA ASN A 5 2.29 21.43 26.59
C ASN A 5 1.47 22.22 25.58
N TRP A 6 2.11 22.90 24.62
CA TRP A 6 1.43 23.56 23.51
C TRP A 6 0.67 22.58 22.61
N PHE A 7 1.23 21.38 22.41
CA PHE A 7 0.60 20.29 21.65
C PHE A 7 -0.57 19.64 22.40
N ALA A 8 -0.47 19.56 23.73
CA ALA A 8 -1.52 19.06 24.62
C ALA A 8 -2.61 20.11 24.93
N SER A 9 -2.47 21.33 24.44
CA SER A 9 -3.51 22.36 24.58
C SER A 9 -4.73 22.01 23.73
N PHE A 10 -5.91 22.01 24.36
CA PHE A 10 -7.19 21.72 23.70
C PHE A 10 -7.51 22.64 22.52
N GLU A 11 -6.99 23.87 22.54
CA GLU A 11 -7.15 24.85 21.47
C GLU A 11 -6.49 24.40 20.15
N ASN A 12 -5.32 23.76 20.26
CA ASN A 12 -4.56 23.29 19.11
C ASN A 12 -4.88 21.84 18.71
N THR A 13 -5.66 21.11 19.53
CA THR A 13 -5.92 19.68 19.32
C THR A 13 -6.63 19.39 18.00
N LYS A 14 -7.54 20.28 17.55
CA LYS A 14 -8.28 20.11 16.28
C LYS A 14 -7.35 20.11 15.05
N PRO A 15 -6.55 21.16 14.79
CA PRO A 15 -5.62 21.17 13.66
C PRO A 15 -4.52 20.11 13.82
N VAL A 16 -4.06 19.85 15.04
CA VAL A 16 -3.06 18.81 15.32
C VAL A 16 -3.54 17.42 14.90
N ALA A 17 -4.77 17.06 15.24
CA ALA A 17 -5.36 15.77 14.86
C ALA A 17 -5.44 15.61 13.34
N LEU A 18 -5.79 16.68 12.61
CA LEU A 18 -5.83 16.67 11.14
C LEU A 18 -4.45 16.45 10.53
N VAL A 19 -3.42 17.13 11.04
CA VAL A 19 -2.05 17.00 10.56
C VAL A 19 -1.52 15.58 10.82
N ILE A 20 -1.73 15.04 12.01
CA ILE A 20 -1.31 13.68 12.36
C ILE A 20 -2.01 12.66 11.46
N LEU A 21 -3.33 12.78 11.28
CA LEU A 21 -4.10 11.87 10.43
C LEU A 21 -3.62 11.94 8.97
N PHE A 22 -3.37 13.13 8.47
CA PHE A 22 -2.88 13.33 7.11
C PHE A 22 -1.47 12.74 6.91
N VAL A 23 -0.53 13.03 7.82
CA VAL A 23 0.83 12.48 7.76
C VAL A 23 0.80 10.95 7.87
N LEU A 24 0.00 10.40 8.78
CA LEU A 24 -0.18 8.96 8.93
C LEU A 24 -0.70 8.33 7.63
N PHE A 25 -1.70 8.95 7.00
CA PHE A 25 -2.24 8.49 5.72
C PHE A 25 -1.17 8.49 4.62
N VAL A 26 -0.42 9.58 4.48
CA VAL A 26 0.67 9.67 3.48
C VAL A 26 1.76 8.63 3.74
N LEU A 27 2.13 8.39 5.01
CA LEU A 27 3.10 7.36 5.37
C LEU A 27 2.62 5.96 4.97
N ILE A 28 1.34 5.65 5.17
CA ILE A 28 0.75 4.37 4.74
C ILE A 28 0.81 4.25 3.21
N LEU A 29 0.42 5.29 2.47
CA LEU A 29 0.54 5.29 1.01
C LEU A 29 1.99 5.06 0.57
N PHE A 30 2.94 5.76 1.18
CA PHE A 30 4.35 5.60 0.86
C PHE A 30 4.86 4.20 1.22
N TYR A 31 4.41 3.60 2.32
CA TYR A 31 4.77 2.25 2.71
C TYR A 31 4.19 1.19 1.75
N VAL A 32 2.95 1.39 1.29
CA VAL A 32 2.26 0.46 0.39
C VAL A 32 2.82 0.57 -1.03
N PHE A 33 2.95 1.79 -1.56
CA PHE A 33 3.30 2.05 -2.96
C PHE A 33 4.79 2.32 -3.19
N GLY A 34 5.55 2.69 -2.16
CA GLY A 34 6.98 3.03 -2.31
C GLY A 34 7.89 1.82 -2.56
N SER A 35 7.42 0.60 -2.32
CA SER A 35 8.22 -0.61 -2.56
C SER A 35 7.92 -1.23 -3.93
N LYS A 36 8.78 -0.95 -4.91
CA LYS A 36 8.74 -1.59 -6.25
C LYS A 36 8.72 -3.12 -6.17
N LYS A 37 9.43 -3.70 -5.19
CA LYS A 37 9.50 -5.15 -4.96
C LYS A 37 8.14 -5.79 -4.65
N ARG A 38 7.20 -5.05 -4.03
CA ARG A 38 5.82 -5.52 -3.81
C ARG A 38 4.96 -5.40 -5.06
N SER A 39 5.22 -4.40 -5.90
CA SER A 39 4.52 -4.19 -7.16
C SER A 39 4.93 -5.20 -8.24
N GLU A 40 6.21 -5.58 -8.31
CA GLU A 40 6.72 -6.59 -9.25
C GLU A 40 6.04 -7.95 -9.06
N ARG A 41 5.74 -8.33 -7.81
CA ARG A 41 4.99 -9.55 -7.53
C ARG A 41 3.54 -9.49 -8.02
N LEU A 42 2.95 -8.30 -8.10
CA LEU A 42 1.61 -8.14 -8.67
C LEU A 42 1.66 -8.12 -10.21
N GLU A 43 2.72 -7.57 -10.79
CA GLU A 43 2.96 -7.65 -12.23
C GLU A 43 3.27 -9.07 -12.72
N SER A 44 3.92 -9.92 -11.92
CA SER A 44 4.19 -11.31 -12.32
C SER A 44 2.92 -12.13 -12.58
N TYR A 45 1.77 -11.72 -12.04
CA TYR A 45 0.48 -12.38 -12.27
C TYR A 45 -0.31 -11.78 -13.45
N LYS A 46 0.18 -10.72 -14.09
CA LYS A 46 -0.53 -10.02 -15.18
C LYS A 46 -0.77 -10.90 -16.41
N ASN A 47 0.16 -11.82 -16.68
CA ASN A 47 0.12 -12.71 -17.84
C ASN A 47 -0.11 -14.17 -17.42
N MET A 48 -0.72 -14.42 -16.25
CA MET A 48 -1.06 -15.78 -15.86
C MET A 48 -2.10 -16.32 -16.87
N PRO A 49 -1.83 -17.44 -17.56
CA PRO A 49 -2.81 -18.04 -18.46
C PRO A 49 -4.06 -18.41 -17.65
N PHE A 50 -5.23 -18.24 -18.25
CA PHE A 50 -6.46 -18.68 -17.61
C PHE A 50 -6.45 -20.21 -17.51
N LEU A 51 -7.00 -20.77 -16.45
CA LEU A 51 -7.13 -22.23 -16.29
C LEU A 51 -7.93 -22.86 -17.46
N ASP A 52 -8.74 -22.07 -18.14
CA ASP A 52 -9.50 -22.47 -19.33
C ASP A 52 -8.60 -22.62 -20.57
N ASP A 53 -7.48 -21.88 -20.65
CA ASP A 53 -6.48 -21.95 -21.73
C ASP A 53 -5.54 -23.16 -21.58
N GLU A 54 -5.50 -23.84 -20.41
CA GLU A 54 -4.69 -25.06 -20.21
C GLU A 54 -5.30 -26.32 -20.84
N SER A 55 -6.51 -26.24 -21.38
CA SER A 55 -7.24 -27.40 -21.92
C SER A 55 -6.75 -27.88 -23.30
N GLU A 56 -5.74 -27.24 -23.92
CA GLU A 56 -5.33 -27.55 -25.30
C GLU A 56 -3.86 -28.00 -25.52
N THR A 57 -3.06 -28.34 -24.49
CA THR A 57 -1.64 -28.73 -24.76
C THR A 57 -1.10 -29.92 -23.97
N LYS A 58 -1.93 -30.92 -23.66
CA LYS A 58 -1.43 -32.23 -23.23
C LYS A 58 -2.02 -33.40 -24.02
N GLU A 59 -2.10 -33.23 -25.32
CA GLU A 59 -2.04 -34.36 -26.25
C GLU A 59 -0.81 -34.17 -27.14
N ASP A 60 -0.11 -35.27 -27.41
CA ASP A 60 1.11 -35.39 -28.23
C ASP A 60 2.46 -34.98 -27.61
N LYS A 61 3.15 -35.96 -27.01
CA LYS A 61 4.24 -36.66 -27.72
C LYS A 61 4.87 -37.82 -26.93
N LYS A 62 4.70 -39.01 -27.52
CA LYS A 62 5.53 -40.23 -27.51
C LYS A 62 5.41 -41.22 -26.34
#